data_AF-A0A350ESI6-F1
#
_entry.id   AF-A0A350ESI6-F1
#
_cell.length_a   1.000
_cell.length_b   1.000
_cell.length_c   1.000
_cell.angle_alpha   90.00
_cell.angle_beta   90.00
_cell.angle_gamma   90.00
#
_symmetry.space_group_name_H-M   'P 1'
#
loop_
_entity.id
_entity.type
_entity.pdbx_description
1 polymer ?
#
loop_
_entity_poly.entity_id
_entity_poly.type
_entity_poly.pdbx_seq_one_letter_code
_entity_poly.pdbx_strand_id
1 'polypeptide(L)'
;MKATERLKFIGIPLVASLVVYFGGYHAIEHQRYRKGPWSVEFTTTNGTPAIVVTQPYHGLSNILLVLEGETAAEGFTNAIVSMKEPRNLPYPVPHGRVIYEDLTFLPGTVTLDLFGHGIELLPRTLILNGREHPWRSGETFFLKPPEKIHPITPAEYKAKVKALKDRQ
;
A
#
# COMPACT_ATOMS: atom_id res chain seq x y z
N MET A 1 -47.60 -13.65 -27.13
CA MET A 1 -46.33 -12.99 -27.53
C MET A 1 -45.51 -13.97 -28.36
N LYS A 2 -45.21 -13.63 -29.62
CA LYS A 2 -44.46 -14.50 -30.56
C LYS A 2 -43.01 -14.66 -30.07
N ALA A 3 -42.40 -15.82 -30.30
CA ALA A 3 -41.02 -16.11 -29.83
C ALA A 3 -39.99 -15.05 -30.26
N THR A 4 -40.14 -14.51 -31.48
CA THR A 4 -39.31 -13.43 -32.02
C THR A 4 -39.42 -12.12 -31.26
N GLU A 5 -40.60 -11.81 -30.70
CA GLU A 5 -40.77 -10.62 -29.87
C GLU A 5 -40.16 -10.82 -28.48
N ARG A 6 -40.28 -12.03 -27.90
CA ARG A 6 -39.61 -12.38 -26.64
C ARG A 6 -38.09 -12.22 -26.75
N LEU A 7 -37.51 -12.66 -27.87
CA LEU A 7 -36.08 -12.55 -28.13
C LEU A 7 -35.62 -11.09 -28.24
N LYS A 8 -36.41 -10.20 -28.83
CA LYS A 8 -36.09 -8.77 -28.90
C LYS A 8 -36.19 -8.10 -27.52
N PHE A 9 -37.25 -8.39 -26.77
CA PHE A 9 -37.49 -7.79 -25.45
C PHE A 9 -36.48 -8.21 -24.39
N ILE A 10 -35.90 -9.41 -24.49
CA ILE A 10 -34.89 -9.90 -23.54
C ILE A 10 -33.48 -9.71 -24.09
N GLY A 11 -33.27 -9.99 -25.38
CA GLY A 11 -31.95 -9.98 -25.99
C GLY A 11 -31.33 -8.59 -26.07
N ILE A 12 -32.11 -7.56 -26.44
CA ILE A 12 -31.60 -6.19 -26.54
C ILE A 12 -31.13 -5.65 -25.18
N PRO A 13 -31.94 -5.66 -24.10
CA PRO A 13 -31.46 -5.19 -22.80
C PRO A 13 -30.35 -6.07 -22.23
N LEU A 14 -30.34 -7.38 -22.49
CA LEU A 14 -29.24 -8.25 -22.08
C LEU A 14 -27.92 -7.82 -22.73
N VAL A 15 -27.90 -7.65 -24.05
CA VAL A 15 -26.71 -7.20 -24.78
C VAL A 15 -26.27 -5.81 -24.32
N ALA A 16 -27.21 -4.87 -24.18
CA ALA A 16 -26.92 -3.53 -23.67
C ALA A 16 -26.30 -3.58 -22.26
N SER A 17 -26.84 -4.42 -21.38
CA SER A 17 -26.33 -4.59 -20.01
C SER A 17 -24.92 -5.17 -20.01
N LEU A 18 -24.63 -6.14 -20.87
CA LEU A 18 -23.29 -6.71 -21.02
C LEU A 18 -22.30 -5.66 -21.52
N VAL A 19 -22.66 -4.86 -22.52
CA VAL A 19 -21.79 -3.78 -23.04
C VAL A 19 -21.46 -2.77 -21.94
N VAL A 20 -22.45 -2.32 -21.18
CA VAL A 20 -22.23 -1.39 -20.06
C VAL A 20 -21.37 -2.03 -18.97
N TYR A 21 -21.63 -3.29 -18.63
CA TYR A 21 -20.89 -4.01 -17.62
C TYR A 21 -19.41 -4.17 -18.00
N PHE A 22 -19.12 -4.74 -19.16
CA PHE A 22 -17.74 -4.96 -19.61
C PHE A 22 -17.01 -3.65 -19.86
N GLY A 23 -17.66 -2.66 -20.47
CA GLY A 23 -17.08 -1.34 -20.69
C GLY A 23 -16.71 -0.64 -19.37
N GLY A 24 -17.63 -0.65 -18.41
CA GLY A 24 -17.40 -0.09 -17.08
C GLY A 24 -16.33 -0.84 -16.30
N TYR A 25 -16.37 -2.18 -16.31
CA TYR A 25 -15.37 -3.02 -15.65
C TYR A 25 -13.97 -2.75 -16.19
N HIS A 26 -13.77 -2.77 -17.51
CA HIS A 26 -12.46 -2.51 -18.10
C HIS A 26 -11.97 -1.08 -17.86
N ALA A 27 -12.86 -0.09 -17.87
CA ALA A 27 -12.48 1.29 -17.55
C ALA A 27 -11.97 1.41 -16.10
N ILE A 28 -12.67 0.79 -15.14
CA ILE A 28 -12.28 0.77 -13.73
C ILE A 28 -10.97 -0.01 -13.54
N GLU A 29 -10.85 -1.18 -14.15
CA GLU A 29 -9.64 -2.02 -14.06
C GLU A 29 -8.42 -1.32 -14.67
N HIS A 30 -8.58 -0.68 -15.83
CA HIS A 30 -7.53 0.14 -16.42
C HIS A 30 -7.13 1.29 -15.48
N GLN A 31 -8.11 1.99 -14.91
CA GLN A 31 -7.83 3.09 -13.98
C GLN A 31 -7.13 2.59 -12.71
N ARG A 32 -7.44 1.39 -12.22
CA ARG A 32 -6.80 0.76 -11.06
C ARG A 32 -5.31 0.54 -11.28
N TYR A 33 -4.92 0.01 -12.44
CA TYR A 33 -3.55 -0.45 -12.67
C TYR A 33 -2.65 0.55 -13.43
N ARG A 34 -3.21 1.55 -14.12
CA ARG A 34 -2.44 2.43 -15.05
C ARG A 34 -1.20 3.10 -14.45
N LYS A 35 -1.17 3.36 -13.14
CA LYS A 35 -0.04 4.03 -12.46
C LYS A 35 1.00 3.08 -11.87
N GLY A 36 0.69 1.78 -11.80
CA GLY A 36 1.57 0.79 -11.19
C GLY A 36 1.71 0.92 -9.67
N PRO A 37 2.17 -0.16 -9.00
CA PRO A 37 2.23 -0.27 -7.54
C PRO A 37 3.44 0.46 -6.95
N TRP A 38 3.49 0.54 -5.62
CA TRP A 38 4.75 0.74 -4.89
C TRP A 38 5.62 -0.52 -5.01
N SER A 39 6.91 -0.34 -5.24
CA SER A 39 7.92 -1.38 -5.12
C SER A 39 8.82 -1.07 -3.93
N VAL A 40 8.88 -1.99 -2.97
CA VAL A 40 9.69 -1.87 -1.76
C VAL A 40 10.71 -2.99 -1.78
N GLU A 41 11.97 -2.63 -1.99
CA GLU A 41 13.09 -3.54 -1.84
C GLU A 41 13.56 -3.50 -0.39
N PHE A 42 13.57 -4.64 0.28
CA PHE A 42 14.16 -4.83 1.59
C PHE A 42 15.61 -5.27 1.40
N THR A 43 16.52 -4.55 2.05
CA THR A 43 17.97 -4.74 1.90
C THR A 43 18.67 -4.47 3.24
N THR A 44 20.00 -4.47 3.22
CA THR A 44 20.82 -3.96 4.30
C THR A 44 21.88 -3.00 3.77
N THR A 45 22.19 -1.96 4.54
CA THR A 45 23.26 -1.00 4.27
C THR A 45 24.29 -1.14 5.36
N ASN A 46 25.50 -1.62 5.03
CA ASN A 46 26.57 -1.90 6.01
C ASN A 46 26.10 -2.77 7.21
N GLY A 47 25.22 -3.74 6.95
CA GLY A 47 24.65 -4.63 7.98
C GLY A 47 23.43 -4.06 8.72
N THR A 48 23.08 -2.79 8.52
CA THR A 48 21.87 -2.17 9.08
C THR A 48 20.66 -2.42 8.16
N PRO A 49 19.49 -2.83 8.67
CA PRO A 49 18.28 -2.98 7.87
C PRO A 49 17.93 -1.69 7.12
N ALA A 50 17.58 -1.83 5.84
CA ALA A 50 17.13 -0.72 5.03
C ALA A 50 16.04 -1.15 4.06
N ILE A 51 15.28 -0.18 3.57
CA ILE A 51 14.38 -0.38 2.43
C ILE A 51 14.62 0.67 1.35
N VAL A 52 14.46 0.27 0.10
CA VAL A 52 14.48 1.16 -1.06
C VAL A 52 13.08 1.22 -1.66
N VAL A 53 12.53 2.41 -1.77
CA VAL A 53 11.19 2.65 -2.31
C VAL A 53 11.29 3.22 -3.73
N THR A 54 10.53 2.62 -4.64
CA THR A 54 10.43 3.04 -6.04
C THR A 54 8.97 3.08 -6.50
N GLN A 55 8.63 4.11 -7.29
CA GLN A 55 7.34 4.28 -7.96
C GLN A 55 7.57 4.96 -9.32
N PRO A 56 7.54 4.20 -10.43
CA PRO A 56 7.93 4.73 -11.74
C PRO A 56 7.01 5.80 -12.31
N TYR A 57 5.69 5.68 -12.13
CA TYR A 57 4.71 6.63 -12.72
C TYR A 57 4.86 8.05 -12.16
N HIS A 58 5.29 8.18 -10.91
CA HIS A 58 5.57 9.44 -10.22
C HIS A 58 7.04 9.86 -10.34
N GLY A 59 7.87 9.13 -11.10
CA GLY A 59 9.29 9.42 -11.27
C GLY A 59 10.13 9.20 -10.00
N LEU A 60 9.60 8.45 -9.04
CA LEU A 60 10.22 8.18 -7.75
C LEU A 60 11.12 6.95 -7.86
N SER A 61 12.41 7.11 -7.55
CA SER A 61 13.37 6.01 -7.59
C SER A 61 14.42 6.16 -6.50
N ASN A 62 14.94 5.03 -6.03
CA ASN A 62 16.10 4.94 -5.13
C ASN A 62 15.94 5.74 -3.84
N ILE A 63 14.72 5.85 -3.29
CA ILE A 63 14.51 6.48 -1.98
C ILE A 63 14.91 5.47 -0.92
N LEU A 64 16.00 5.74 -0.20
CA LEU A 64 16.59 4.83 0.77
C LEU A 64 16.13 5.20 2.19
N LEU A 65 15.61 4.23 2.92
CA LEU A 65 15.24 4.38 4.33
C LEU A 65 16.11 3.40 5.14
N VAL A 66 17.04 3.94 5.93
CA VAL A 66 17.93 3.16 6.80
C VAL A 66 17.36 3.15 8.20
N LEU A 67 17.14 1.97 8.77
CA LEU A 67 16.60 1.77 10.12
C LEU A 67 17.78 1.67 11.10
N GLU A 68 18.34 2.82 11.49
CA GLU A 68 19.52 2.88 12.33
C GLU A 68 19.28 2.24 13.71
N GLY A 69 20.28 1.55 14.24
CA GLY A 69 20.18 0.88 15.53
C GLY A 69 19.35 -0.41 15.53
N GLU A 70 18.71 -0.76 14.41
CA GLU A 70 18.02 -2.04 14.23
C GLU A 70 18.97 -3.12 13.69
N THR A 71 18.60 -4.38 13.93
CA THR A 71 19.36 -5.55 13.47
C THR A 71 18.48 -6.40 12.56
N ALA A 72 19.01 -6.76 11.39
CA ALA A 72 18.30 -7.65 10.48
C ALA A 72 18.20 -9.05 11.08
N ALA A 73 17.18 -9.81 10.68
CA ALA A 73 17.12 -11.23 11.05
C ALA A 73 18.37 -11.97 10.55
N GLU A 74 18.85 -12.92 11.35
CA GLU A 74 20.00 -13.74 10.98
C GLU A 74 19.73 -14.47 9.66
N GLY A 75 20.69 -14.41 8.72
CA GLY A 75 20.54 -15.01 7.39
C GLY A 75 19.58 -14.27 6.45
N PHE A 76 19.18 -13.03 6.77
CA PHE A 76 18.35 -12.22 5.87
C PHE A 76 18.99 -12.05 4.49
N THR A 77 18.20 -12.27 3.45
CA THR A 77 18.53 -12.01 2.04
C THR A 77 17.60 -10.94 1.49
N ASN A 78 18.12 -10.10 0.60
CA ASN A 78 17.34 -9.04 -0.04
C ASN A 78 16.07 -9.59 -0.70
N ALA A 79 14.99 -8.82 -0.62
CA ALA A 79 13.69 -9.21 -1.15
C ALA A 79 12.93 -8.01 -1.68
N ILE A 80 12.25 -8.16 -2.81
CA ILE A 80 11.41 -7.10 -3.38
C ILE A 80 9.95 -7.46 -3.18
N VAL A 81 9.19 -6.55 -2.58
CA VAL A 81 7.74 -6.68 -2.41
C VAL A 81 7.05 -5.63 -3.27
N SER A 82 6.20 -6.10 -4.18
CA SER A 82 5.33 -5.26 -5.00
C SER A 82 3.95 -5.14 -4.37
N MET A 83 3.53 -3.92 -4.06
CA MET A 83 2.23 -3.62 -3.42
C MET A 83 1.11 -3.52 -4.47
N LYS A 84 0.78 -4.65 -5.11
CA LYS A 84 -0.16 -4.71 -6.25
C LYS A 84 -1.49 -5.40 -5.98
N GLU A 85 -1.52 -6.27 -4.97
CA GLU A 85 -2.65 -7.15 -4.68
C GLU A 85 -2.97 -7.05 -3.19
N PRO A 86 -4.24 -6.78 -2.82
CA PRO A 86 -4.62 -6.67 -1.43
C PRO A 86 -4.52 -8.02 -0.73
N ARG A 87 -4.12 -8.00 0.54
CA ARG A 87 -3.98 -9.17 1.42
C ARG A 87 -4.70 -8.94 2.75
N ASN A 88 -4.85 -10.01 3.52
CA ASN A 88 -5.37 -9.91 4.88
C ASN A 88 -4.36 -9.20 5.78
N LEU A 89 -4.76 -8.07 6.36
CA LEU A 89 -3.92 -7.25 7.23
C LEU A 89 -4.06 -7.64 8.71
N PRO A 90 -3.00 -7.51 9.51
CA PRO A 90 -1.62 -7.27 9.08
C PRO A 90 -0.97 -8.53 8.51
N TYR A 91 -0.01 -8.38 7.59
CA TYR A 91 0.80 -9.50 7.08
C TYR A 91 2.30 -9.22 7.18
N PRO A 92 3.13 -10.26 7.36
CA PRO A 92 4.57 -10.09 7.53
C PRO A 92 5.25 -9.70 6.22
N VAL A 93 6.27 -8.85 6.36
CA VAL A 93 7.27 -8.54 5.34
C VAL A 93 8.64 -8.61 6.00
N PRO A 94 9.76 -8.61 5.26
CA PRO A 94 11.05 -8.45 5.92
C PRO A 94 11.06 -7.19 6.79
N HIS A 95 11.81 -7.23 7.89
CA HIS A 95 11.96 -6.11 8.83
C HIS A 95 10.68 -5.70 9.59
N GLY A 96 9.54 -6.37 9.36
CA GLY A 96 8.30 -6.04 10.08
C GLY A 96 7.02 -6.56 9.40
N ARG A 97 6.07 -5.65 9.19
CA ARG A 97 4.74 -6.00 8.67
C ARG A 97 4.09 -4.83 7.92
N VAL A 98 3.16 -5.16 7.02
CA VAL A 98 2.21 -4.19 6.47
C VAL A 98 0.99 -4.18 7.38
N ILE A 99 0.57 -3.00 7.82
CA ILE A 99 -0.55 -2.84 8.77
C ILE A 99 -1.77 -2.15 8.15
N TYR A 100 -1.59 -1.47 7.03
CA TYR A 100 -2.66 -0.83 6.28
C TYR A 100 -2.30 -0.75 4.80
N GLU A 101 -3.28 -0.98 3.93
CA GLU A 101 -3.16 -0.73 2.50
C GLU A 101 -4.52 -0.35 1.91
N ASP A 102 -4.52 0.60 0.98
CA ASP A 102 -5.63 0.88 0.06
C ASP A 102 -5.10 0.84 -1.36
N LEU A 103 -5.35 -0.28 -2.03
CA LEU A 103 -4.89 -0.57 -3.40
C LEU A 103 -6.03 -0.47 -4.42
N THR A 104 -7.11 0.27 -4.09
CA THR A 104 -8.26 0.46 -5.01
C THR A 104 -7.83 1.09 -6.33
N PHE A 105 -6.92 2.07 -6.26
CA PHE A 105 -6.20 2.66 -7.39
C PHE A 105 -4.72 2.75 -7.06
N LEU A 106 -3.88 2.19 -7.91
CA LEU A 106 -2.44 2.19 -7.69
C LEU A 106 -1.82 3.59 -7.88
N PRO A 107 -0.70 3.92 -7.21
CA PRO A 107 0.05 3.04 -6.29
C PRO A 107 -0.63 2.86 -4.91
N GLY A 108 -1.68 3.63 -4.63
CA GLY A 108 -2.44 3.51 -3.39
C GLY A 108 -1.70 4.05 -2.18
N THR A 109 -2.28 3.80 -1.00
CA THR A 109 -1.65 4.08 0.29
C THR A 109 -1.19 2.77 0.91
N VAL A 110 0.04 2.74 1.44
CA VAL A 110 0.57 1.57 2.16
C VAL A 110 1.24 2.07 3.44
N THR A 111 0.93 1.44 4.58
CA THR A 111 1.59 1.70 5.85
C THR A 111 2.33 0.46 6.34
N LEU A 112 3.63 0.62 6.54
CA LEU A 112 4.52 -0.37 7.10
C LEU A 112 4.79 -0.04 8.58
N ASP A 113 4.89 -1.09 9.38
CA ASP A 113 5.42 -1.07 10.73
C ASP A 113 6.73 -1.87 10.71
N LEU A 114 7.86 -1.17 10.60
CA LEU A 114 9.19 -1.77 10.52
C LEU A 114 9.96 -1.46 11.82
N PHE A 115 10.14 -2.47 12.67
CA PHE A 115 10.73 -2.31 14.01
C PHE A 115 10.09 -1.21 14.89
N GLY A 116 8.81 -0.87 14.65
CA GLY A 116 8.12 0.22 15.34
C GLY A 116 8.19 1.59 14.66
N HIS A 117 8.85 1.67 13.50
CA HIS A 117 8.76 2.83 12.63
C HIS A 117 7.53 2.74 11.74
N GLY A 118 6.66 3.76 11.85
CA GLY A 118 5.54 3.94 10.93
C GLY A 118 6.03 4.58 9.64
N ILE A 119 5.93 3.86 8.52
CA ILE A 119 6.32 4.35 7.19
C ILE A 119 5.08 4.30 6.31
N GLU A 120 4.55 5.45 5.92
CA GLU A 120 3.37 5.55 5.06
C GLU A 120 3.76 6.07 3.68
N LEU A 121 3.50 5.25 2.68
CA LEU A 121 3.73 5.55 1.27
C LEU A 121 2.41 6.07 0.69
N LEU A 122 2.30 7.38 0.50
CA LEU A 122 1.15 8.00 -0.17
C LEU A 122 1.60 8.56 -1.53
N PRO A 123 0.73 8.61 -2.55
CA PRO A 123 1.11 9.17 -3.86
C PRO A 123 1.58 10.63 -3.78
N ARG A 124 1.12 11.39 -2.78
CA ARG A 124 1.43 12.81 -2.60
C ARG A 124 2.66 13.09 -1.72
N THR A 125 2.96 12.22 -0.76
CA THR A 125 3.96 12.48 0.28
C THR A 125 4.41 11.17 0.93
N LEU A 126 5.62 11.18 1.47
CA LEU A 126 6.10 10.14 2.37
C LEU A 126 5.77 10.56 3.80
N ILE A 127 5.26 9.67 4.63
CA ILE A 127 5.10 9.96 6.06
C ILE A 127 6.00 9.01 6.85
N LEU A 128 6.91 9.58 7.64
CA LEU A 128 7.83 8.84 8.51
C LEU A 128 7.50 9.20 9.95
N ASN A 129 7.13 8.20 10.75
CA ASN A 129 6.76 8.37 12.16
C ASN A 129 5.77 9.55 12.36
N GLY A 130 4.74 9.64 11.53
CA GLY A 130 3.73 10.69 11.58
C GLY A 130 4.16 12.08 11.09
N ARG A 131 5.35 12.23 10.50
CA ARG A 131 5.82 13.49 9.89
C ARG A 131 5.85 13.38 8.37
N GLU A 132 5.30 14.39 7.69
CA GLU A 132 5.30 14.43 6.22
C GLU A 132 6.67 14.85 5.68
N HIS A 133 7.11 14.17 4.63
CA HIS A 133 8.33 14.42 3.86
C HIS A 133 7.97 14.46 2.37
N PRO A 134 8.34 15.54 1.66
CA PRO A 134 8.11 15.60 0.22
C PRO A 134 8.92 14.51 -0.47
N TRP A 135 8.35 13.90 -1.52
CA TRP A 135 9.08 12.92 -2.30
C TRP A 135 10.24 13.55 -3.07
N ARG A 136 11.45 12.99 -2.93
CA ARG A 136 12.61 13.32 -3.75
C ARG A 136 13.38 12.04 -4.09
N SER A 137 13.59 11.79 -5.37
CA SER A 137 14.33 10.61 -5.83
C SER A 137 15.78 10.64 -5.35
N GLY A 138 16.32 9.49 -4.97
CA GLY A 138 17.67 9.35 -4.42
C GLY A 138 17.84 9.88 -3.00
N GLU A 139 16.78 10.40 -2.36
CA GLU A 139 16.87 10.88 -0.98
C GLU A 139 17.05 9.70 -0.02
N THR A 140 17.87 9.93 1.00
CA THR A 140 18.15 8.96 2.05
C THR A 140 17.65 9.50 3.39
N PHE A 141 16.86 8.69 4.10
CA PHE A 141 16.42 8.99 5.46
C PHE A 141 17.03 7.97 6.43
N PHE A 142 17.46 8.47 7.57
CA PHE A 142 17.97 7.67 8.68
C PHE A 142 16.94 7.70 9.80
N LEU A 143 16.24 6.60 9.99
CA LEU A 143 15.22 6.43 11.02
C LEU A 143 15.88 5.93 12.30
N LYS A 144 15.79 6.71 13.38
CA LYS A 144 16.49 6.41 14.64
C LYS A 144 15.54 5.86 15.70
N PRO A 145 16.00 4.97 16.61
CA PRO A 145 15.11 4.35 17.59
C PRO A 145 14.31 5.32 18.49
N PRO A 146 14.84 6.49 18.91
CA PRO A 146 14.06 7.47 19.67
C PRO A 146 12.89 8.10 18.91
N GLU A 147 12.88 8.00 17.58
CA GLU A 147 11.85 8.60 16.72
C GLU A 147 10.69 7.63 16.44
N LYS A 148 10.78 6.39 16.92
CA LYS A 148 9.75 5.36 16.72
C LYS A 148 8.40 5.86 17.23
N ILE A 149 7.43 5.86 16.34
CA ILE A 149 6.02 6.04 16.67
C ILE A 149 5.33 4.81 16.12
N HIS A 150 5.04 3.85 17.01
CA HIS A 150 4.34 2.63 16.65
C HIS A 150 3.00 2.97 16.01
N PRO A 151 2.82 2.68 14.72
CA PRO A 151 1.57 2.97 14.06
C PRO A 151 0.52 1.99 14.56
N ILE A 152 -0.65 2.51 14.92
CA ILE A 152 -1.77 1.69 15.38
C ILE A 152 -2.54 1.14 14.19
N THR A 153 -2.96 -0.12 14.28
CA THR A 153 -3.82 -0.70 13.24
C THR A 153 -5.20 -0.04 13.26
N PRO A 154 -5.96 -0.07 12.14
CA PRO A 154 -7.35 0.40 12.15
C PRO A 154 -8.24 -0.27 13.21
N ALA A 155 -7.96 -1.54 13.53
CA ALA A 155 -8.67 -2.28 14.58
C ALA A 155 -8.34 -1.74 15.97
N GLU A 156 -7.05 -1.49 16.26
CA GLU A 156 -6.60 -0.89 17.52
C GLU A 156 -7.14 0.54 17.70
N TYR A 157 -7.15 1.34 16.63
CA TYR A 157 -7.77 2.67 16.66
C TYR A 157 -9.25 2.60 17.03
N LYS A 158 -10.02 1.71 16.38
CA LYS A 158 -11.44 1.49 16.69
C LYS A 158 -11.65 1.07 18.15
N ALA A 159 -10.82 0.16 18.66
CA ALA A 159 -10.87 -0.29 20.05
C ALA A 159 -10.58 0.87 21.02
N LYS A 160 -9.56 1.69 20.73
CA LYS A 160 -9.23 2.87 21.52
C LYS A 160 -10.37 3.89 21.55
N VAL A 161 -10.97 4.18 20.40
CA VAL A 161 -12.12 5.10 20.30
C VAL A 161 -13.32 4.57 21.09
N LYS A 162 -13.62 3.26 20.99
CA LYS A 162 -14.69 2.64 21.77
C LYS A 162 -14.45 2.78 23.27
N ALA A 163 -13.25 2.43 23.74
CA ALA A 163 -12.89 2.54 25.16
C ALA A 163 -12.94 3.97 25.70
N LEU A 164 -12.67 4.98 24.86
CA LEU A 164 -12.83 6.39 25.24
C LEU A 164 -14.29 6.80 25.37
N LYS A 165 -15.16 6.31 24.47
CA LYS A 165 -16.61 6.55 24.56
C LYS A 165 -17.23 5.89 25.78
N ASP A 166 -16.81 4.67 26.12
CA ASP A 166 -17.34 3.92 27.27
C ASP A 166 -16.94 4.55 28.63
N ARG A 167 -16.00 5.51 28.63
CA ARG A 167 -15.55 6.25 29.82
C ARG A 167 -16.24 7.61 30.01
N GLN A 168 -17.02 8.07 29.03
CA GLN A 168 -17.78 9.33 29.06
C GLN A 168 -19.23 9.05 29.45
#